data_AF-A0A4Q3A4V1-F1
#
_entry.id   AF-A0A4Q3A4V1-F1
#
_cell.length_a   1.000
_cell.length_b   1.000
_cell.length_c   1.000
_cell.angle_alpha   90.00
_cell.angle_beta   90.00
_cell.angle_gamma   90.00
#
_symmetry.space_group_name_H-M   'P 1'
#
loop_
_entity.id
_entity.type
_entity.pdbx_description
1 polymer ?
#
loop_
_entity_poly.entity_id
_entity_poly.type
_entity_poly.pdbx_seq_one_letter_code
_entity_poly.pdbx_strand_id
1 'polypeptide(L)'
;MTTASKYLSVILITLLFASCNASGDGDSIHADTTSTGYVDTMNLYNQQIEDGATQNQQHHAEGILAGRIEPGDDDMTFKCMDSTMSPNPNTRKFYFKVLGVIISKADGALSEAVSNYLLTIFRTYPADFLSFYRDSHTPKDVIESFLADEFESMEPAAVDTYFASVLSICTTCNADDKKLVEAIKMKVAQEARHNAATDRPQE
;
A
#
# COMPACT_ATOMS: atom_id res chain seq x y z
N MET A 1 -34.13 -43.55 2.71
CA MET A 1 -34.36 -42.69 3.89
C MET A 1 -34.09 -41.26 3.46
N THR A 2 -35.14 -40.45 3.47
CA THR A 2 -35.27 -39.13 2.85
C THR A 2 -35.65 -38.14 3.94
N THR A 3 -34.81 -37.12 4.15
CA THR A 3 -35.13 -35.85 4.83
C THR A 3 -34.04 -34.87 4.35
N ALA A 4 -34.27 -33.86 3.49
CA ALA A 4 -35.05 -32.62 3.72
C ALA A 4 -34.62 -31.97 5.06
N SER A 5 -34.27 -30.68 5.20
CA SER A 5 -34.74 -29.48 4.53
C SER A 5 -33.91 -28.27 5.01
N LYS A 6 -33.55 -27.39 4.06
CA LYS A 6 -33.63 -25.91 4.08
C LYS A 6 -33.45 -25.18 5.42
N TYR A 7 -32.41 -24.35 5.53
CA TYR A 7 -32.56 -22.99 6.08
C TYR A 7 -31.76 -21.99 5.25
N LEU A 8 -32.51 -21.31 4.40
CA LEU A 8 -32.20 -20.07 3.74
C LEU A 8 -32.44 -18.96 4.79
N SER A 9 -31.46 -18.14 5.11
CA SER A 9 -31.67 -16.90 5.87
C SER A 9 -30.84 -15.80 5.21
N VAL A 10 -31.47 -15.22 4.19
CA VAL A 10 -31.10 -13.95 3.59
C VAL A 10 -31.54 -12.86 4.58
N ILE A 11 -30.60 -12.21 5.25
CA ILE A 11 -30.86 -10.97 5.96
C ILE A 11 -30.40 -9.82 5.05
N LEU A 12 -31.38 -9.25 4.37
CA LEU A 12 -31.30 -8.04 3.57
C LEU A 12 -31.42 -6.84 4.53
N ILE A 13 -30.32 -6.18 4.86
CA ILE A 13 -30.33 -4.89 5.57
C ILE A 13 -30.11 -3.79 4.54
N THR A 14 -31.21 -3.26 4.03
CA THR A 14 -31.28 -2.00 3.30
C THR A 14 -31.30 -0.84 4.30
N LEU A 15 -30.15 -0.21 4.52
CA LEU A 15 -30.08 1.09 5.20
C LEU A 15 -30.18 2.21 4.17
N LEU A 16 -31.41 2.70 4.03
CA LEU A 16 -31.74 4.02 3.48
C LEU A 16 -31.28 5.09 4.48
N PHE A 17 -30.28 5.90 4.13
CA PHE A 17 -30.15 7.23 4.71
C PHE A 17 -30.52 8.27 3.66
N ALA A 18 -31.58 8.96 4.00
CA ALA A 18 -32.22 10.01 3.25
C ALA A 18 -31.29 11.24 3.11
N SER A 19 -31.39 11.80 1.93
CA SER A 19 -30.97 13.13 1.50
C SER A 19 -31.37 14.25 2.46
N CYS A 20 -30.43 15.14 2.74
CA CYS A 20 -30.70 16.53 3.10
C CYS A 20 -30.18 17.42 1.97
N ASN A 21 -31.04 17.73 1.00
CA ASN A 21 -30.87 18.89 0.13
C ASN A 21 -31.50 20.09 0.83
N ALA A 22 -30.67 20.96 1.40
CA ALA A 22 -31.09 22.29 1.82
C ALA A 22 -30.88 23.23 0.63
N SER A 23 -31.95 23.50 -0.10
CA SER A 23 -32.02 24.57 -1.10
C SER A 23 -32.17 25.90 -0.36
N GLY A 24 -31.08 26.62 -0.16
CA GLY A 24 -31.09 28.01 0.28
C GLY A 24 -31.05 28.93 -0.93
N ASP A 25 -32.21 29.47 -1.32
CA ASP A 25 -32.28 30.73 -2.06
C ASP A 25 -31.82 31.85 -1.12
N GLY A 26 -30.79 32.58 -1.53
CA GLY A 26 -30.20 33.65 -0.74
C GLY A 26 -29.51 34.67 -1.64
N ASP A 27 -30.25 35.74 -1.90
CA ASP A 27 -29.88 37.06 -2.42
C ASP A 27 -28.45 37.30 -2.93
N SER A 28 -28.39 37.79 -4.17
CA SER A 28 -27.26 38.51 -4.75
C SER A 28 -26.98 39.80 -3.99
N ILE A 29 -25.98 39.78 -3.11
CA ILE A 29 -25.32 40.99 -2.63
C ILE A 29 -24.09 41.24 -3.51
N HIS A 30 -24.16 42.28 -4.33
CA HIS A 30 -23.00 42.91 -4.97
C HIS A 30 -22.08 43.47 -3.89
N ALA A 31 -21.07 42.69 -3.49
CA ALA A 31 -19.90 43.19 -2.78
C ALA A 31 -18.85 43.56 -3.82
N ASP A 32 -18.82 44.85 -4.16
CA ASP A 32 -17.67 45.50 -4.77
C ASP A 32 -16.51 45.37 -3.77
N THR A 33 -15.54 44.51 -4.06
CA THR A 33 -14.32 44.40 -3.27
C THR A 33 -13.14 44.15 -4.21
N THR A 34 -12.54 45.26 -4.63
CA THR A 34 -11.16 45.35 -5.06
C THR A 34 -10.22 44.76 -3.98
N SER A 35 -9.89 43.47 -4.11
CA SER A 35 -8.70 42.87 -3.50
C SER A 35 -8.39 41.52 -4.15
N THR A 36 -8.04 41.52 -5.44
CA THR A 36 -7.69 40.32 -6.21
C THR A 36 -6.17 40.10 -6.35
N GLY A 37 -5.34 40.80 -5.57
CA GLY A 37 -3.88 40.74 -5.73
C GLY A 37 -3.11 39.84 -4.77
N TYR A 38 -3.71 39.38 -3.66
CA TYR A 38 -2.95 38.71 -2.57
C TYR A 38 -3.28 37.22 -2.39
N VAL A 39 -4.45 36.76 -2.86
CA VAL A 39 -4.84 35.33 -2.75
C VAL A 39 -4.25 34.50 -3.90
N ASP A 40 -3.95 35.13 -5.04
CA ASP A 40 -3.43 34.47 -6.24
C ASP A 40 -1.94 34.08 -6.11
N THR A 41 -1.15 34.89 -5.39
CA THR A 41 0.28 34.61 -5.16
C THR A 41 0.53 33.46 -4.19
N MET A 42 -0.38 33.23 -3.23
CA MET A 42 -0.26 32.14 -2.25
C MET A 42 -0.59 30.77 -2.89
N ASN A 43 -1.53 30.74 -3.84
CA ASN A 43 -1.82 29.54 -4.63
C ASN A 43 -0.70 29.20 -5.63
N LEU A 44 -0.15 30.19 -6.33
CA LEU A 44 0.98 29.98 -7.25
C LEU A 44 2.26 29.54 -6.52
N TYR A 45 2.51 30.04 -5.31
CA TYR A 45 3.66 29.63 -4.50
C TYR A 45 3.52 28.18 -3.98
N ASN A 46 2.33 27.80 -3.50
CA ASN A 46 2.06 26.43 -3.06
C ASN A 46 2.13 25.44 -4.23
N GLN A 47 1.62 25.83 -5.41
CA GLN A 47 1.70 25.01 -6.61
C GLN A 47 3.15 24.84 -7.11
N GLN A 48 3.99 25.88 -7.04
CA GLN A 48 5.42 25.78 -7.35
C GLN A 48 6.21 24.92 -6.36
N ILE A 49 5.82 24.91 -5.07
CA ILE A 49 6.42 24.03 -4.06
C ILE A 49 6.03 22.57 -4.31
N GLU A 50 4.78 22.30 -4.68
CA GLU A 50 4.30 20.95 -5.02
C GLU A 50 4.97 20.43 -6.29
N ASP A 51 5.10 21.26 -7.33
CA ASP A 51 5.78 20.91 -8.58
C ASP A 51 7.30 20.70 -8.35
N GLY A 52 7.94 21.51 -7.50
CA GLY A 52 9.35 21.35 -7.15
C GLY A 52 9.63 20.11 -6.29
N ALA A 53 8.76 19.80 -5.33
CA ALA A 53 8.88 18.63 -4.47
C ALA A 53 8.72 17.32 -5.27
N THR A 54 7.76 17.29 -6.20
CA THR A 54 7.56 16.13 -7.08
C THR A 54 8.71 15.91 -8.06
N GLN A 55 9.30 16.99 -8.60
CA GLN A 55 10.48 16.89 -9.48
C GLN A 55 11.71 16.36 -8.73
N ASN A 56 11.96 16.85 -7.51
CA ASN A 56 13.08 16.37 -6.69
C ASN A 56 12.93 14.88 -6.35
N GLN A 57 11.72 14.44 -6.04
CA GLN A 57 11.43 13.04 -5.74
C GLN A 57 11.62 12.13 -6.96
N GLN A 58 11.14 12.54 -8.13
CA GLN A 58 11.34 11.79 -9.35
C GLN A 58 12.83 11.68 -9.71
N HIS A 59 13.59 12.77 -9.58
CA HIS A 59 15.04 12.75 -9.82
C HIS A 59 15.77 11.78 -8.87
N HIS A 60 15.37 11.77 -7.59
CA HIS A 60 15.91 10.85 -6.59
C HIS A 60 15.62 9.38 -6.95
N ALA A 61 14.37 9.07 -7.31
CA ALA A 61 13.96 7.75 -7.78
C ALA A 61 14.73 7.27 -9.02
N GLU A 62 14.92 8.15 -10.01
CA GLU A 62 15.75 7.86 -11.19
C GLU A 62 17.22 7.64 -10.83
N GLY A 63 17.72 8.34 -9.80
CA GLY A 63 19.03 8.13 -9.21
C GLY A 63 19.19 6.73 -8.60
N ILE A 64 18.20 6.28 -7.81
CA ILE A 64 18.16 4.94 -7.22
C ILE A 64 18.14 3.87 -8.33
N LEU A 65 17.26 4.01 -9.32
CA LEU A 65 17.16 3.05 -10.43
C LEU A 65 18.44 2.96 -11.26
N ALA A 66 19.18 4.07 -11.39
CA ALA A 66 20.45 4.12 -12.09
C ALA A 66 21.64 3.69 -11.22
N GLY A 67 21.44 3.36 -9.93
CA GLY A 67 22.51 3.04 -8.98
C GLY A 67 23.41 4.24 -8.63
N ARG A 68 22.95 5.47 -8.88
CA ARG A 68 23.67 6.72 -8.54
C ARG A 68 23.37 7.23 -7.13
N ILE A 69 22.23 6.80 -6.58
CA ILE A 69 21.80 7.10 -5.22
C ILE A 69 21.56 5.75 -4.54
N GLU A 70 22.19 5.55 -3.39
CA GLU A 70 21.92 4.38 -2.55
C GLU A 70 20.73 4.72 -1.62
N PRO A 71 19.66 3.90 -1.61
CA PRO A 71 18.53 4.16 -0.73
C PRO A 71 18.93 3.98 0.74
N GLY A 72 18.43 4.85 1.61
CA GLY A 72 18.69 4.83 3.04
C GLY A 72 17.45 5.18 3.86
N ASP A 73 17.62 5.24 5.18
CA ASP A 73 16.61 5.75 6.12
C ASP A 73 16.56 7.29 6.04
N ASP A 74 15.96 7.80 4.96
CA ASP A 74 15.86 9.22 4.66
C ASP A 74 14.51 9.62 4.04
N ASP A 75 14.15 10.89 4.19
CA ASP A 75 12.88 11.46 3.74
C ASP A 75 12.59 11.24 2.24
N MET A 76 13.61 11.23 1.39
CA MET A 76 13.41 11.08 -0.05
C MET A 76 13.17 9.61 -0.43
N THR A 77 13.89 8.69 0.20
CA THR A 77 13.63 7.25 0.10
C THR A 77 12.20 6.93 0.57
N PHE A 78 11.77 7.50 1.71
CA PHE A 78 10.40 7.32 2.20
C PHE A 78 9.34 7.91 1.28
N LYS A 79 9.54 9.12 0.73
CA LYS A 79 8.63 9.68 -0.28
C LYS A 79 8.52 8.79 -1.53
N CYS A 80 9.62 8.16 -1.96
CA CYS A 80 9.57 7.18 -3.04
C CYS A 80 8.68 5.98 -2.68
N MET A 81 8.78 5.46 -1.45
CA MET A 81 7.90 4.39 -0.97
C MET A 81 6.44 4.84 -0.80
N ASP A 82 6.17 6.05 -0.30
CA ASP A 82 4.82 6.63 -0.24
C ASP A 82 4.13 6.66 -1.61
N SER A 83 4.90 6.93 -2.67
CA SER A 83 4.36 6.99 -4.03
C SER A 83 3.97 5.64 -4.62
N THR A 84 4.35 4.54 -3.98
CA THR A 84 3.80 3.21 -4.27
C THR A 84 2.32 3.09 -3.88
N MET A 85 1.83 4.00 -3.03
CA MET A 85 0.43 4.07 -2.58
C MET A 85 -0.40 5.10 -3.36
N SER A 86 0.20 5.79 -4.33
CA SER A 86 -0.47 6.78 -5.17
C SER A 86 -1.76 6.22 -5.80
N PRO A 87 -2.86 6.98 -5.91
CA PRO A 87 -4.05 6.52 -6.63
C PRO A 87 -3.80 6.34 -8.14
N ASN A 88 -2.76 6.98 -8.68
CA ASN A 88 -2.39 6.86 -10.10
C ASN A 88 -1.60 5.56 -10.36
N PRO A 89 -2.13 4.61 -11.16
CA PRO A 89 -1.47 3.33 -11.41
C PRO A 89 -0.13 3.48 -12.14
N ASN A 90 0.06 4.51 -12.97
CA ASN A 90 1.33 4.74 -13.64
C ASN A 90 2.42 5.20 -12.65
N THR A 91 2.05 6.05 -11.69
CA THR A 91 2.92 6.46 -10.60
C THR A 91 3.32 5.25 -9.76
N ARG A 92 2.35 4.44 -9.32
CA ARG A 92 2.64 3.21 -8.55
C ARG A 92 3.58 2.28 -9.31
N LYS A 93 3.30 2.01 -10.60
CA LYS A 93 4.11 1.12 -11.43
C LYS A 93 5.54 1.60 -11.59
N PHE A 94 5.77 2.91 -11.69
CA PHE A 94 7.11 3.47 -11.70
C PHE A 94 7.81 3.25 -10.34
N TYR A 95 7.16 3.64 -9.24
CA TYR A 95 7.75 3.55 -7.91
C TYR A 95 7.90 2.12 -7.39
N PHE A 96 7.15 1.14 -7.90
CA PHE A 96 7.42 -0.28 -7.64
C PHE A 96 8.76 -0.76 -8.19
N LYS A 97 9.25 -0.19 -9.30
CA LYS A 97 10.60 -0.49 -9.78
C LYS A 97 11.64 0.03 -8.80
N VAL A 98 11.41 1.22 -8.26
CA VAL A 98 12.27 1.86 -7.24
C VAL A 98 12.25 1.03 -5.97
N LEU A 99 11.07 0.61 -5.51
CA LEU A 99 10.88 -0.25 -4.36
C LEU A 99 11.67 -1.56 -4.49
N GLY A 100 11.69 -2.19 -5.66
CA GLY A 100 12.51 -3.38 -5.89
C GLY A 100 14.00 -3.18 -5.60
N VAL A 101 14.55 -2.00 -5.94
CA VAL A 101 15.93 -1.64 -5.60
C VAL A 101 16.08 -1.37 -4.10
N ILE A 102 15.13 -0.64 -3.50
CA ILE A 102 15.11 -0.38 -2.05
C ILE A 102 15.13 -1.70 -1.26
N ILE A 103 14.24 -2.65 -1.57
CA ILE A 103 14.21 -3.97 -0.92
C ILE A 103 15.56 -4.69 -1.02
N SER A 104 16.25 -4.60 -2.17
CA SER A 104 17.54 -5.27 -2.37
C SER A 104 18.71 -4.65 -1.58
N LYS A 105 18.47 -3.49 -0.95
CA LYS A 105 19.48 -2.69 -0.23
C LYS A 105 19.09 -2.40 1.22
N ALA A 106 17.85 -2.67 1.60
CA ALA A 106 17.33 -2.35 2.91
C ALA A 106 17.97 -3.21 4.01
N ASP A 107 18.41 -2.53 5.06
CA ASP A 107 18.88 -3.10 6.31
C ASP A 107 18.43 -2.22 7.51
N GLY A 108 18.63 -2.70 8.73
CA GLY A 108 18.34 -1.98 9.97
C GLY A 108 16.95 -1.30 10.00
N ALA A 109 16.93 0.02 10.22
CA ALA A 109 15.69 0.79 10.29
C ALA A 109 14.94 0.85 8.94
N LEU A 110 15.67 0.84 7.81
CA LEU A 110 15.05 0.84 6.50
C LEU A 110 14.33 -0.49 6.24
N SER A 111 14.85 -1.62 6.74
CA SER A 111 14.18 -2.92 6.62
C SER A 111 12.80 -2.95 7.30
N GLU A 112 12.69 -2.42 8.52
CA GLU A 112 11.43 -2.34 9.27
C GLU A 112 10.38 -1.50 8.52
N ALA A 113 10.82 -0.37 7.96
CA ALA A 113 9.94 0.46 7.15
C ALA A 113 9.45 -0.30 5.90
N VAL A 114 10.37 -0.96 5.17
CA VAL A 114 10.04 -1.72 3.96
C VAL A 114 9.00 -2.80 4.24
N SER A 115 9.11 -3.55 5.34
CA SER A 115 8.14 -4.57 5.75
C SER A 115 6.73 -3.99 5.88
N ASN A 116 6.60 -2.86 6.58
CA ASN A 116 5.32 -2.15 6.74
C ASN A 116 4.74 -1.65 5.40
N TYR A 117 5.58 -1.11 4.51
CA TYR A 117 5.13 -0.71 3.17
C TYR A 117 4.64 -1.91 2.36
N LEU A 118 5.37 -3.03 2.35
CA LEU A 118 4.98 -4.22 1.59
C LEU A 118 3.62 -4.77 2.01
N LEU A 119 3.37 -4.86 3.32
CA LEU A 119 2.05 -5.26 3.81
C LEU A 119 0.97 -4.25 3.41
N THR A 120 1.24 -2.96 3.59
CA THR A 120 0.27 -1.91 3.26
C THR A 120 -0.10 -1.91 1.77
N ILE A 121 0.90 -2.07 0.89
CA ILE A 121 0.72 -2.17 -0.56
C ILE A 121 -0.08 -3.42 -0.89
N PHE A 122 0.29 -4.59 -0.36
CA PHE A 122 -0.39 -5.84 -0.72
C PHE A 122 -1.85 -5.84 -0.27
N ARG A 123 -2.16 -5.26 0.89
CA ARG A 123 -3.55 -5.07 1.34
C ARG A 123 -4.34 -4.09 0.48
N THR A 124 -3.70 -3.01 0.03
CA THR A 124 -4.42 -1.89 -0.62
C THR A 124 -4.55 -2.06 -2.13
N TYR A 125 -3.50 -2.53 -2.79
CA TYR A 125 -3.43 -2.74 -4.23
C TYR A 125 -2.98 -4.17 -4.56
N PRO A 126 -3.73 -5.21 -4.15
CA PRO A 126 -3.29 -6.60 -4.26
C PRO A 126 -2.93 -7.02 -5.69
N ALA A 127 -3.70 -6.60 -6.69
CA ALA A 127 -3.41 -6.92 -8.09
C ALA A 127 -2.08 -6.29 -8.56
N ASP A 128 -1.81 -5.04 -8.19
CA ASP A 128 -0.57 -4.37 -8.56
C ASP A 128 0.62 -4.98 -7.81
N PHE A 129 0.45 -5.32 -6.51
CA PHE A 129 1.46 -6.04 -5.74
C PHE A 129 1.80 -7.39 -6.38
N LEU A 130 0.79 -8.17 -6.81
CA LEU A 130 1.05 -9.46 -7.45
C LEU A 130 1.73 -9.31 -8.81
N SER A 131 1.44 -8.24 -9.56
CA SER A 131 2.20 -7.91 -10.78
C SER A 131 3.65 -7.59 -10.44
N PHE A 132 3.90 -6.73 -9.45
CA PHE A 132 5.24 -6.42 -8.95
C PHE A 132 5.96 -7.68 -8.46
N TYR A 133 5.31 -8.51 -7.66
CA TYR A 133 5.87 -9.74 -7.13
C TYR A 133 6.26 -10.69 -8.26
N ARG A 134 5.54 -10.76 -9.38
CA ARG A 134 5.96 -11.58 -10.54
C ARG A 134 7.13 -10.97 -11.29
N ASP A 135 7.04 -9.67 -11.60
CA ASP A 135 7.93 -8.99 -12.53
C ASP A 135 9.21 -8.45 -11.88
N SER A 136 9.25 -8.39 -10.55
CA SER A 136 10.39 -7.88 -9.80
C SER A 136 11.62 -8.76 -9.98
N HIS A 137 12.78 -8.12 -10.16
CA HIS A 137 14.09 -8.78 -10.12
C HIS A 137 14.55 -9.10 -8.70
N THR A 138 13.89 -8.57 -7.67
CA THR A 138 14.14 -8.94 -6.28
C THR A 138 13.78 -10.42 -6.09
N PRO A 139 14.66 -11.21 -5.46
CA PRO A 139 14.36 -12.60 -5.10
C PRO A 139 13.07 -12.69 -4.26
N LYS A 140 12.26 -13.72 -4.51
CA LYS A 140 10.93 -13.84 -3.90
C LYS A 140 11.00 -14.15 -2.41
N ASP A 141 11.97 -14.97 -2.03
CA ASP A 141 12.32 -15.28 -0.65
C ASP A 141 12.69 -14.02 0.15
N VAL A 142 13.40 -13.05 -0.47
CA VAL A 142 13.67 -11.76 0.17
C VAL A 142 12.37 -10.99 0.42
N ILE A 143 11.48 -10.88 -0.57
CA ILE A 143 10.17 -10.20 -0.37
C ILE A 143 9.34 -10.92 0.69
N GLU A 144 9.32 -12.25 0.68
CA GLU A 144 8.61 -13.08 1.65
C GLU A 144 9.17 -12.94 3.08
N SER A 145 10.49 -12.77 3.23
CA SER A 145 11.13 -12.48 4.51
C SER A 145 10.65 -11.17 5.09
N PHE A 146 10.70 -10.07 4.32
CA PHE A 146 10.19 -8.77 4.79
C PHE A 146 8.71 -8.85 5.19
N LEU A 147 7.89 -9.57 4.43
CA LEU A 147 6.48 -9.77 4.81
C LEU A 147 6.34 -10.57 6.12
N ALA A 148 7.27 -11.48 6.42
CA ALA A 148 7.23 -12.36 7.59
C ALA A 148 7.72 -11.71 8.87
N ASP A 149 8.65 -10.76 8.79
CA ASP A 149 9.22 -10.05 9.96
C ASP A 149 8.12 -9.44 10.84
N GLU A 150 7.08 -8.87 10.23
CA GLU A 150 5.93 -8.26 10.92
C GLU A 150 5.04 -9.28 11.65
N PHE A 151 5.24 -10.58 11.42
CA PHE A 151 4.46 -11.65 12.04
C PHE A 151 5.27 -12.50 13.02
N GLU A 152 6.58 -12.26 13.20
CA GLU A 152 7.45 -13.13 14.03
C GLU A 152 6.93 -13.24 15.48
N SER A 153 6.43 -12.13 16.01
CA SER A 153 5.96 -12.01 17.39
C SER A 153 4.43 -12.15 17.50
N MET A 154 3.75 -12.50 16.41
CA MET A 154 2.30 -12.61 16.36
C MET A 154 1.83 -14.06 16.47
N GLU A 155 0.60 -14.23 16.94
CA GLU A 155 -0.07 -15.53 16.90
C GLU A 155 -0.18 -16.03 15.45
N PRO A 156 -0.04 -17.34 15.18
CA PRO A 156 -0.11 -17.88 13.81
C PRO A 156 -1.37 -17.48 13.03
N ALA A 157 -2.49 -17.25 13.73
CA ALA A 157 -3.75 -16.80 13.14
C ALA A 157 -3.70 -15.38 12.54
N ALA A 158 -2.70 -14.56 12.90
CA ALA A 158 -2.52 -13.21 12.36
C ALA A 158 -2.19 -13.25 10.86
N VAL A 159 -1.34 -14.18 10.43
CA VAL A 159 -1.02 -14.39 9.01
C VAL A 159 -2.28 -14.77 8.23
N ASP A 160 -3.05 -15.74 8.72
CA ASP A 160 -4.31 -16.13 8.06
C ASP A 160 -5.32 -14.98 7.98
N THR A 161 -5.46 -14.20 9.06
CA THR A 161 -6.36 -13.04 9.10
C THR A 161 -5.95 -11.98 8.09
N TYR A 162 -4.65 -11.68 8.02
CA TYR A 162 -4.11 -10.70 7.07
C TYR A 162 -4.36 -11.13 5.62
N PHE A 163 -3.99 -12.35 5.25
CA PHE A 163 -4.14 -12.84 3.87
C PHE A 163 -5.62 -13.05 3.47
N ALA A 164 -6.50 -13.40 4.42
CA ALA A 164 -7.94 -13.39 4.17
C ALA A 164 -8.44 -11.98 3.83
N SER A 165 -7.92 -10.94 4.48
CA SER A 165 -8.25 -9.54 4.17
C SER A 165 -7.79 -9.15 2.76
N VAL A 166 -6.57 -9.53 2.36
CA VAL A 166 -6.02 -9.31 1.01
C VAL A 166 -6.93 -9.93 -0.06
N LEU A 167 -7.35 -11.18 0.14
CA LEU A 167 -8.26 -11.87 -0.79
C LEU A 167 -9.64 -11.23 -0.85
N SER A 168 -10.15 -10.69 0.27
CA SER A 168 -11.45 -10.02 0.31
C SER A 168 -11.45 -8.69 -0.45
N ILE A 169 -10.31 -7.98 -0.48
CA ILE A 169 -10.14 -6.69 -1.16
C ILE A 169 -9.84 -6.88 -2.65
N CYS A 170 -9.18 -7.98 -3.04
CA CYS A 170 -8.78 -8.20 -4.44
C CYS A 170 -9.94 -8.62 -5.35
N THR A 171 -10.84 -7.68 -5.63
CA THR A 171 -12.00 -7.87 -6.51
C THR A 171 -11.62 -8.17 -7.97
N THR A 172 -10.42 -7.77 -8.39
CA THR A 172 -9.89 -7.99 -9.74
C THR A 172 -8.98 -9.22 -9.88
N CYS A 173 -8.64 -9.90 -8.78
CA CYS A 173 -7.79 -11.10 -8.81
C CYS A 173 -8.47 -12.28 -9.50
N ASN A 174 -7.79 -12.88 -10.47
CA ASN A 174 -8.23 -14.13 -11.10
C ASN A 174 -7.90 -15.36 -10.23
N ALA A 175 -8.22 -16.56 -10.71
CA ALA A 175 -7.98 -17.80 -9.97
C ALA A 175 -6.48 -18.05 -9.68
N ASP A 176 -5.59 -17.67 -10.59
CA ASP A 176 -4.16 -17.86 -10.44
C ASP A 176 -3.54 -16.80 -9.52
N ASP A 177 -4.05 -15.57 -9.52
CA ASP A 177 -3.74 -14.56 -8.51
C ASP A 177 -4.07 -15.07 -7.11
N LYS A 178 -5.26 -15.63 -6.91
CA LYS A 178 -5.68 -16.16 -5.60
C LYS A 178 -4.80 -17.33 -5.14
N LYS A 179 -4.42 -18.24 -6.04
CA LYS A 179 -3.45 -19.29 -5.73
C LYS A 179 -2.09 -18.71 -5.36
N LEU A 180 -1.65 -17.65 -6.02
CA LEU A 180 -0.38 -16.99 -5.71
C LEU A 180 -0.43 -16.34 -4.33
N VAL A 181 -1.53 -15.68 -3.96
CA VAL A 181 -1.73 -15.13 -2.60
C VAL A 181 -1.63 -16.23 -1.54
N GLU A 182 -2.27 -17.39 -1.76
CA GLU A 182 -2.17 -18.53 -0.84
C GLU A 182 -0.74 -19.12 -0.78
N ALA A 183 -0.02 -19.15 -1.91
CA ALA A 183 1.37 -19.60 -1.93
C ALA A 183 2.28 -18.66 -1.12
N ILE A 184 2.12 -17.34 -1.28
CA ILE A 184 2.85 -16.33 -0.50
C ILE A 184 2.49 -16.47 0.98
N LYS A 185 1.21 -16.63 1.33
CA LYS A 185 0.76 -16.87 2.72
C LYS A 185 1.50 -18.03 3.37
N MET A 186 1.59 -19.16 2.67
CA MET A 186 2.26 -20.36 3.19
C MET A 186 3.75 -20.13 3.44
N LYS A 187 4.41 -19.35 2.58
CA LYS A 187 5.82 -18.96 2.73
C LYS A 187 6.04 -18.01 3.90
N VAL A 188 5.25 -16.95 3.98
CA VAL A 188 5.28 -15.98 5.08
C VAL A 188 5.02 -16.68 6.42
N ALA A 189 4.03 -17.57 6.50
CA ALA A 189 3.76 -18.36 7.72
C ALA A 189 4.89 -19.34 8.09
N GLN A 190 5.60 -19.88 7.09
CA GLN A 190 6.77 -20.72 7.32
C GLN A 190 7.92 -19.89 7.91
N GLU A 191 8.21 -18.76 7.30
CA GLU A 191 9.32 -17.88 7.68
C GLU A 191 9.09 -17.22 9.05
N ALA A 192 7.90 -16.70 9.32
CA ALA A 192 7.57 -16.11 10.61
C ALA A 192 7.76 -17.10 11.78
N ARG A 193 7.44 -18.39 11.56
CA ARG A 193 7.69 -19.46 12.55
C ARG A 193 9.18 -19.80 12.70
N HIS A 194 9.95 -19.64 11.62
CA HIS A 194 11.40 -19.83 11.67
C HIS A 194 12.04 -18.72 12.52
N ASN A 195 11.73 -17.46 12.24
CA ASN A 195 12.25 -16.29 12.96
C ASN A 195 11.91 -16.36 14.46
N ALA A 196 10.64 -16.64 14.78
CA ALA A 196 10.19 -16.84 16.16
C ALA A 196 10.92 -17.99 16.92
N ALA A 197 11.45 -18.97 16.19
CA ALA A 197 12.22 -20.06 16.78
C ALA A 197 13.69 -19.69 17.00
N THR A 198 14.28 -18.84 16.15
CA THR A 198 15.68 -18.42 16.26
C THR A 198 15.91 -17.32 17.30
N ASP A 199 14.91 -16.49 17.58
CA ASP A 199 15.03 -15.40 18.57
C ASP A 199 14.90 -15.85 20.03
N ARG A 200 14.63 -17.14 20.26
CA ARG A 200 14.63 -17.68 21.62
C ARG A 200 16.07 -17.70 22.15
N PRO A 201 16.34 -17.10 23.32
CA PRO A 201 17.64 -17.21 23.97
C PRO A 201 18.02 -18.69 24.06
N GLN A 202 19.23 -19.05 23.64
CA GLN A 202 19.75 -20.39 23.90
C GLN A 202 19.88 -20.54 25.43
N GLU A 203 18.93 -21.25 26.04
CA GLU A 203 18.93 -21.59 27.47
C GLU A 203 20.11 -22.51 27.85
#